data_AF-M3AXW8-F1
#
_entry.id   AF-M3AXW8-F1
#
_cell.length_a   1.000
_cell.length_b   1.000
_cell.length_c   1.000
_cell.angle_alpha   90.00
_cell.angle_beta   90.00
_cell.angle_gamma   90.00
#
_symmetry.space_group_name_H-M   'P 1'
#
loop_
_entity.id
_entity.type
_entity.pdbx_description
1 polymer ?
#
loop_
_entity_poly.entity_id
_entity_poly.type
_entity_poly.pdbx_seq_one_letter_code
_entity_poly.pdbx_strand_id
1 'polypeptide(L)'
;GLNKNNLCHTSPSSDPTSSPRGNFSIAATLTHSFLQSEFGDDPPYKGHRAGQKMCISAHDFLSAMREMGPDTGLKVDLERTSSRALEVVRLEDLKRF
;
A
#
# COMPACT_ATOMS: atom_id res chain seq x y z
N GLY A 1 -4.77 8.13 -2.09
CA GLY A 1 -6.12 7.87 -2.65
C GLY A 1 -6.01 7.68 -4.15
N LEU A 2 -7.06 7.20 -4.81
CA LEU A 2 -7.06 7.00 -6.26
C LEU A 2 -7.24 8.34 -7.01
N ASN A 3 -6.57 8.52 -8.14
CA ASN A 3 -6.76 9.67 -9.02
C ASN A 3 -7.96 9.50 -9.95
N LYS A 4 -8.19 10.48 -10.84
CA LYS A 4 -9.27 10.45 -11.85
C LYS A 4 -9.24 9.22 -12.78
N ASN A 5 -8.10 8.54 -12.89
CA ASN A 5 -7.91 7.33 -13.67
C ASN A 5 -8.05 6.05 -12.84
N ASN A 6 -8.55 6.15 -11.60
CA ASN A 6 -8.65 5.05 -10.65
C ASN A 6 -7.31 4.39 -10.29
N LEU A 7 -6.20 5.12 -10.43
CA LEU A 7 -4.85 4.64 -10.07
C LEU A 7 -4.38 5.28 -8.77
N CYS A 8 -3.57 4.54 -7.99
CA CYS A 8 -2.88 5.11 -6.85
C CYS A 8 -1.85 6.14 -7.31
N HIS A 9 -2.02 7.37 -6.82
CA HIS A 9 -1.19 8.51 -7.21
C HIS A 9 -0.62 9.19 -5.97
N THR A 10 0.64 9.60 -6.05
CA THR A 10 1.20 10.61 -5.16
C THR A 10 0.64 11.96 -5.57
N SER A 11 -0.35 12.51 -4.88
CA SER A 11 -0.65 13.93 -5.08
C SER A 11 0.67 14.69 -4.92
N PRO A 12 1.16 15.44 -5.92
CA PRO A 12 2.23 16.38 -5.67
C PRO A 12 1.70 17.27 -4.56
N SER A 13 2.44 17.32 -3.45
CA SER A 13 2.06 18.22 -2.38
C SER A 13 2.05 19.63 -2.96
N SER A 14 0.98 20.38 -2.67
CA SER A 14 0.85 21.79 -3.06
C SER A 14 1.96 22.67 -2.46
N ASP A 15 2.75 22.11 -1.56
CA ASP A 15 3.87 22.75 -0.87
C ASP A 15 5.21 22.29 -1.48
N PRO A 16 5.93 23.16 -2.21
CA PRO A 16 7.23 22.83 -2.82
C PRO A 16 8.36 22.57 -1.81
N THR A 17 8.14 22.82 -0.51
CA THR A 17 9.09 22.48 0.56
C THR A 17 8.88 21.09 1.16
N SER A 18 7.75 20.45 0.84
CA SER A 18 7.46 19.11 1.30
C SER A 18 8.05 18.07 0.35
N SER A 19 9.05 17.34 0.83
CA SER A 19 9.61 16.17 0.13
C SER A 19 8.47 15.27 -0.38
N PRO A 20 8.56 14.68 -1.58
CA PRO A 20 7.49 13.88 -2.17
C PRO A 20 7.06 12.82 -1.16
N ARG A 21 5.91 13.07 -0.50
CA ARG A 21 5.45 12.23 0.60
C ARG A 21 5.26 10.81 0.06
N GLY A 22 6.00 9.88 0.66
CA GLY A 22 6.27 8.47 0.29
C GLY A 22 5.46 7.93 -0.88
N ASN A 23 6.12 7.50 -1.96
CA ASN A 23 5.57 6.89 -3.18
C ASN A 23 4.26 6.08 -3.01
N PHE A 24 3.08 6.72 -2.84
CA PHE A 24 1.76 6.11 -2.60
C PHE A 24 1.17 5.54 -3.89
N SER A 25 1.93 4.67 -4.56
CA SER A 25 1.65 4.12 -5.89
C SER A 25 1.04 2.73 -5.86
N ILE A 26 1.05 2.03 -4.72
CA ILE A 26 0.55 0.66 -4.63
C ILE A 26 -0.90 0.68 -4.17
N ALA A 27 -1.78 0.13 -5.01
CA ALA A 27 -3.16 -0.13 -4.63
C ALA A 27 -3.22 -1.47 -3.92
N ALA A 28 -3.67 -1.47 -2.67
CA ALA A 28 -3.72 -2.68 -1.88
C ALA A 28 -5.03 -2.82 -1.10
N THR A 29 -5.40 -4.06 -0.81
CA THR A 29 -6.51 -4.42 0.06
C THR A 29 -5.95 -4.89 1.39
N LEU A 30 -6.36 -4.22 2.48
CA LEU A 30 -5.97 -4.59 3.84
C LEU A 30 -6.54 -5.97 4.18
N THR A 31 -5.69 -6.90 4.60
CA THR A 31 -6.11 -8.21 5.11
C THR A 31 -6.28 -8.16 6.62
N HIS A 32 -7.01 -9.11 7.18
CA HIS A 32 -7.18 -9.20 8.63
C HIS A 32 -5.84 -9.44 9.33
N SER A 33 -5.03 -10.35 8.76
CA SER A 33 -3.68 -10.67 9.22
C SER A 33 -2.75 -9.46 9.21
N PHE A 34 -2.78 -8.65 8.14
CA PHE A 34 -2.00 -7.41 8.07
C PHE A 34 -2.41 -6.44 9.19
N LEU A 35 -3.72 -6.26 9.38
CA LEU A 35 -4.23 -5.36 10.42
C LEU A 35 -3.88 -5.83 11.83
N GLN A 36 -3.90 -7.13 12.07
CA GLN A 36 -3.47 -7.72 13.34
C GLN A 36 -1.97 -7.51 13.59
N SER A 37 -1.13 -7.69 12.57
CA SER A 37 0.31 -7.45 12.66
C SER A 37 0.64 -5.98 12.99
N GLU A 38 -0.08 -5.04 12.37
CA GLU A 38 0.20 -3.60 12.51
C GLU A 38 -0.43 -2.97 13.76
N PHE A 39 -1.61 -3.44 14.16
CA PHE A 39 -2.44 -2.77 15.18
C PHE A 39 -2.78 -3.65 16.38
N GLY A 40 -2.34 -4.91 16.42
CA GLY A 40 -2.65 -5.88 17.46
C GLY A 40 -3.97 -6.62 17.20
N ASP A 41 -4.33 -7.54 18.11
CA ASP A 41 -5.42 -8.50 17.88
C ASP A 41 -6.84 -7.88 17.92
N ASP A 42 -7.01 -6.74 18.58
CA ASP A 42 -8.33 -6.17 18.88
C ASP A 42 -8.79 -5.09 17.89
N PRO A 43 -9.95 -5.27 17.24
CA PRO A 43 -10.60 -4.20 16.48
C PRO A 43 -11.21 -3.13 17.40
N PRO A 44 -11.36 -1.87 16.94
CA PRO A 44 -11.11 -1.40 15.57
C PRO A 44 -9.63 -1.03 15.33
N TYR A 45 -9.07 -1.52 14.21
CA TYR A 45 -7.69 -1.31 13.78
C TYR A 45 -7.40 0.14 13.37
N LYS A 46 -7.39 1.08 14.33
CA LYS A 46 -7.25 2.53 14.10
C LYS A 46 -8.18 3.08 13.01
N GLY A 47 -9.41 2.56 12.94
CA GLY A 47 -10.40 2.97 11.93
C GLY A 47 -10.29 2.26 10.58
N HIS A 48 -9.33 1.34 10.44
CA HIS A 48 -9.21 0.47 9.28
C HIS A 48 -9.97 -0.85 9.45
N ARG A 49 -10.33 -1.46 8.33
CA ARG A 49 -11.07 -2.74 8.30
C ARG A 49 -10.49 -3.66 7.22
N ALA A 50 -10.54 -4.96 7.48
CA ALA A 50 -10.18 -5.95 6.46
C ALA A 50 -11.09 -5.78 5.24
N GLY A 51 -10.52 -5.94 4.04
CA GLY A 51 -11.19 -5.66 2.76
C GLY A 51 -11.18 -4.19 2.34
N GLN A 52 -10.68 -3.28 3.18
CA GLN A 52 -10.53 -1.87 2.80
C GLN A 52 -9.46 -1.73 1.71
N LYS A 53 -9.83 -1.07 0.61
CA LYS A 53 -8.90 -0.71 -0.47
C LYS A 53 -8.26 0.64 -0.17
N MET A 54 -6.94 0.72 -0.26
CA MET A 54 -6.21 1.97 -0.06
C MET A 54 -4.94 2.03 -0.89
N CYS A 55 -4.38 3.25 -0.99
CA CYS A 55 -3.06 3.45 -1.58
C CYS A 55 -2.03 3.50 -0.47
N ILE A 56 -1.01 2.66 -0.58
CA ILE A 56 0.10 2.57 0.36
C ILE A 56 1.39 3.01 -0.32
N SER A 57 2.34 3.48 0.49
CA SER A 57 3.69 3.81 0.03
C SER A 57 4.39 2.55 -0.44
N ALA A 58 5.12 2.64 -1.56
CA ALA A 58 5.94 1.55 -2.05
C ALA A 58 7.05 1.16 -1.05
N HIS A 59 7.52 2.11 -0.25
CA HIS A 59 8.48 1.81 0.83
C HIS A 59 7.81 1.06 1.99
N ASP A 60 6.62 1.48 2.41
CA ASP A 60 5.90 0.82 3.50
C ASP A 60 5.49 -0.61 3.09
N PHE A 61 5.08 -0.78 1.83
CA PHE A 61 4.83 -2.10 1.27
C PHE A 61 6.08 -2.98 1.26
N LEU A 62 7.23 -2.44 0.84
CA LEU A 62 8.48 -3.19 0.85
C LEU A 62 8.90 -3.61 2.27
N SER A 63 8.71 -2.76 3.27
CA SER A 63 8.93 -3.10 4.68
C SER A 63 7.95 -4.18 5.14
N ALA A 64 6.66 -4.00 4.85
CA ALA A 64 5.62 -4.96 5.18
C ALA A 64 5.86 -6.32 4.54
N MET A 65 6.35 -6.39 3.30
CA MET A 65 6.73 -7.66 2.65
C MET A 65 7.91 -8.38 3.33
N ARG A 66 8.84 -7.64 3.94
CA ARG A 66 10.00 -8.23 4.63
C ARG A 66 9.60 -8.81 5.97
N GLU A 67 8.62 -8.17 6.62
CA GLU A 67 8.12 -8.56 7.94
C GLU A 67 7.00 -9.61 7.83
N MET A 68 6.17 -9.49 6.79
CA MET A 68 5.03 -10.37 6.52
C MET A 68 5.22 -11.11 5.21
N GLY A 69 5.05 -12.43 5.26
CA GLY A 69 5.03 -13.26 4.06
C GLY A 69 3.86 -12.94 3.12
N PRO A 70 3.91 -13.45 1.87
CA PRO A 70 2.89 -13.21 0.84
C PRO A 70 1.47 -13.64 1.23
N ASP A 71 1.36 -14.63 2.13
CA ASP A 71 0.06 -15.19 2.53
C ASP A 71 -0.64 -14.37 3.63
N THR A 72 0.12 -13.58 4.39
CA THR A 72 -0.34 -12.80 5.56
C THR A 72 -0.39 -11.30 5.27
N GLY A 73 0.33 -10.85 4.24
CA GLY A 73 0.44 -9.44 3.87
C GLY A 73 -0.81 -8.84 3.21
N LEU A 74 -0.61 -7.66 2.65
CA LEU A 74 -1.58 -6.90 1.87
C LEU A 74 -1.80 -7.57 0.50
N LYS A 75 -3.03 -7.52 -0.02
CA LYS A 75 -3.31 -8.00 -1.39
C LYS A 75 -3.19 -6.87 -2.41
N VAL A 76 -2.29 -6.99 -3.39
CA VAL A 76 -2.06 -5.94 -4.39
C VAL A 76 -3.10 -5.99 -5.52
N ASP A 77 -3.63 -4.82 -5.88
CA ASP A 77 -4.42 -4.61 -7.09
C ASP A 77 -3.51 -4.03 -8.18
N LEU A 78 -3.00 -4.91 -9.05
CA LEU A 78 -2.04 -4.54 -10.10
C LEU A 78 -2.62 -3.57 -11.13
N GLU A 79 -3.92 -3.66 -11.42
CA GLU A 79 -4.57 -2.80 -12.42
C GLU A 79 -4.67 -1.35 -11.92
N ARG A 80 -4.69 -1.17 -10.59
CA ARG A 80 -4.80 0.14 -9.92
C ARG A 80 -3.48 0.64 -9.35
N THR A 81 -2.45 -0.20 -9.36
CA THR A 81 -1.09 0.14 -8.95
C THR A 81 -0.38 0.92 -10.05
N SER A 82 0.22 2.04 -9.69
CA SER A 82 0.99 2.86 -10.63
C SER A 82 2.33 2.19 -10.94
N SER A 83 2.78 2.30 -12.19
CA SER A 83 4.09 1.80 -12.64
C SER A 83 5.26 2.40 -11.84
N ARG A 84 5.04 3.53 -11.17
CA ARG A 84 6.02 4.16 -10.27
C ARG A 84 6.34 3.32 -9.03
N ALA A 85 5.49 2.35 -8.67
CA ALA A 85 5.82 1.37 -7.64
C ALA A 85 7.09 0.57 -8.02
N LEU A 86 7.35 0.41 -9.32
CA LEU A 86 8.51 -0.32 -9.85
C LEU A 86 9.85 0.38 -9.60
N GLU A 87 9.84 1.65 -9.18
CA GLU A 87 11.04 2.36 -8.72
C GLU A 87 11.56 1.81 -7.38
N VAL A 88 10.71 1.12 -6.61
CA VAL A 88 11.01 0.68 -5.23
C VAL A 88 10.79 -0.82 -5.05
N VAL A 89 9.78 -1.41 -5.71
CA VAL A 89 9.34 -2.79 -5.53
C VAL A 89 9.35 -3.51 -6.88
N ARG A 90 9.83 -4.75 -6.95
CA ARG A 90 9.88 -5.47 -8.23
C ARG A 90 8.48 -5.88 -8.68
N LEU A 91 8.29 -6.03 -9.99
CA LEU A 91 7.01 -6.49 -10.55
C LEU A 91 6.65 -7.91 -10.07
N GLU A 92 7.64 -8.79 -9.91
CA GLU A 92 7.43 -10.14 -9.40
C GLU A 92 6.89 -10.15 -7.97
N ASP A 93 7.41 -9.26 -7.15
CA ASP A 93 6.97 -9.04 -5.77
C ASP A 93 5.53 -8.53 -5.72
N LEU A 94 5.18 -7.55 -6.56
CA LEU A 94 3.81 -7.04 -6.70
C LEU A 94 2.81 -8.07 -7.23
N LYS A 95 3.27 -9.07 -7.98
CA LYS A 95 2.41 -10.17 -8.48
C LYS A 95 2.21 -11.28 -7.46
N ARG A 96 3.14 -11.40 -6.51
CA ARG A 96 3.16 -12.47 -5.51
C ARG A 96 2.28 -12.15 -4.31
N PHE A 97 2.08 -10.86 -4.03
CA PHE A 97 1.21 -10.31 -2.99
C PHE A 97 -0.05 -9.74 -3.63
#